data_AF-A0A953M9P5-F1
#
_entry.id   AF-A0A953M9P5-F1
#
_cell.length_a   1.000
_cell.length_b   1.000
_cell.length_c   1.000
_cell.angle_alpha   90.00
_cell.angle_beta   90.00
_cell.angle_gamma   90.00
#
_symmetry.space_group_name_H-M   'P 1'
#
loop_
_entity.id
_entity.type
_entity.pdbx_description
1 polymer ?
#
loop_
_entity_poly.entity_id
_entity_poly.type
_entity_poly.pdbx_seq_one_letter_code
_entity_poly.pdbx_strand_id
1 'polypeptide(L)'
;MPGPWDLINDVEPTGEDPVVVNPLNGEAMRKLDIGGVKIDRCDSTGAIWLDRGELGQLALLDAKYKRVIKAIDVHQEDDVPRKARGRIRSPRTGALMLIVQDPDDKSVEFDVCPECGGCFFDSGELAELTDYSFVDRLRVMMGRP
;
A
#
# COMPACT_ATOMS: atom_id res chain seq x y z
N MET A 1 -14.47 17.56 15.73
CA MET A 1 -13.89 16.28 15.26
C MET A 1 -12.60 16.66 14.55
N PRO A 2 -11.46 16.02 14.88
CA PRO A 2 -10.24 16.21 14.07
C PRO A 2 -10.54 15.86 12.61
N GLY A 3 -9.97 16.63 11.69
CA GLY A 3 -10.06 16.38 10.26
C GLY A 3 -9.29 15.10 9.86
N PRO A 4 -9.52 14.57 8.64
CA PRO A 4 -8.81 13.39 8.17
C PRO A 4 -7.28 13.54 8.23
N TRP A 5 -6.79 14.76 8.01
CA TRP A 5 -5.38 15.12 8.01
C TRP A 5 -4.75 15.16 9.40
N ASP A 6 -5.53 15.30 10.47
CA ASP A 6 -5.01 15.34 11.86
C ASP A 6 -4.54 13.95 12.35
N LEU A 7 -4.82 12.89 11.59
CA LEU A 7 -4.44 11.51 11.88
C LEU A 7 -3.28 11.01 11.03
N ILE A 8 -2.66 11.91 10.25
CA ILE A 8 -1.51 11.64 9.40
C ILE A 8 -0.34 12.48 9.91
N ASN A 9 0.81 11.85 10.10
CA ASN A 9 2.05 12.56 10.36
C ASN A 9 3.04 12.27 9.23
N ASP A 10 3.69 13.30 8.68
CA ASP A 10 4.86 13.09 7.84
C ASP A 10 6.01 12.50 8.68
N VAL A 11 6.71 11.52 8.13
CA VAL A 11 7.82 10.83 8.80
C VAL A 11 9.08 11.02 7.99
N GLU A 12 10.15 11.45 8.66
CA GLU A 12 11.46 11.52 8.02
C GLU A 12 12.05 10.10 7.83
N PRO A 13 12.62 9.80 6.66
CA PRO A 13 13.33 8.54 6.41
C PRO A 13 14.50 8.35 7.39
N THR A 14 14.79 7.09 7.72
CA THR A 14 15.89 6.73 8.63
C THR A 14 16.84 5.74 7.97
N GLY A 15 17.98 5.46 8.61
CA GLY A 15 18.90 4.43 8.11
C GLY A 15 18.30 3.02 8.10
N GLU A 16 17.36 2.74 9.02
CA GLU A 16 16.67 1.45 9.12
C GLU A 16 15.48 1.34 8.15
N ASP A 17 14.91 2.49 7.80
CA ASP A 17 13.75 2.63 6.91
C ASP A 17 14.00 3.78 5.93
N PRO A 18 14.81 3.52 4.89
CA PRO A 18 15.22 4.54 3.93
C PRO A 18 14.11 4.87 2.94
N VAL A 19 14.28 5.97 2.20
CA VAL A 19 13.36 6.38 1.13
C VAL A 19 13.13 5.25 0.13
N VAL A 20 11.86 5.02 -0.20
CA VAL A 20 11.43 4.15 -1.28
C VAL A 20 11.20 4.99 -2.53
N VAL A 21 11.54 4.45 -3.69
CA VAL A 21 11.18 5.05 -4.98
C VAL A 21 9.98 4.31 -5.57
N ASN A 22 9.07 5.06 -6.19
CA ASN A 22 7.94 4.47 -6.89
C ASN A 22 8.45 3.67 -8.11
N PRO A 23 8.17 2.35 -8.20
CA PRO A 23 8.64 1.50 -9.29
C PRO A 23 8.16 1.90 -10.69
N LEU A 24 7.12 2.73 -10.80
CA LEU A 24 6.52 3.17 -12.06
C LEU A 24 7.25 4.36 -12.69
N ASN A 25 7.54 5.37 -11.88
CA ASN A 25 8.08 6.66 -12.35
C ASN A 25 9.44 7.01 -11.75
N GLY A 26 9.93 6.25 -10.76
CA GLY A 26 11.21 6.48 -10.09
C GLY A 26 11.23 7.63 -9.09
N GLU A 27 10.09 8.25 -8.79
CA GLU A 27 10.02 9.36 -7.83
C GLU A 27 10.15 8.87 -6.39
N ALA A 28 10.76 9.70 -5.54
CA ALA A 28 10.83 9.42 -4.11
C ALA A 28 9.42 9.45 -3.49
N MET A 29 9.12 8.45 -2.68
CA MET A 29 7.84 8.34 -1.99
C MET A 29 7.94 9.02 -0.62
N ARG A 30 6.92 9.80 -0.28
CA ARG A 30 6.78 10.49 0.99
C ARG A 30 6.24 9.51 2.03
N LYS A 31 6.91 9.45 3.18
CA LYS A 31 6.54 8.53 4.26
C LYS A 31 5.54 9.19 5.20
N LEU A 32 4.44 8.49 5.47
CA LEU A 32 3.34 8.92 6.32
C LEU A 32 3.13 7.90 7.44
N ASP A 33 2.89 8.37 8.67
CA ASP A 33 2.40 7.56 9.79
C ASP A 33 0.89 7.74 9.94
N ILE A 34 0.17 6.63 9.88
CA ILE A 34 -1.28 6.57 10.10
C ILE A 34 -1.54 5.56 11.23
N GLY A 35 -1.74 6.08 12.44
CA GLY A 35 -2.08 5.25 13.60
C GLY A 35 -0.95 4.33 14.05
N GLY A 36 0.30 4.74 13.86
CA GLY A 36 1.51 3.97 14.19
C GLY A 36 1.97 3.04 13.08
N VAL A 37 1.30 3.04 11.92
CA VAL A 37 1.70 2.27 10.74
C VAL A 37 2.26 3.23 9.71
N LYS A 38 3.47 2.94 9.26
CA LYS A 38 4.12 3.74 8.21
C LYS A 38 3.60 3.26 6.86
N ILE A 39 3.46 4.19 5.93
CA ILE A 39 3.20 3.94 4.52
C ILE A 39 4.09 4.87 3.71
N ASP A 40 4.50 4.45 2.52
CA ASP A 40 5.21 5.30 1.57
C ASP A 40 4.26 5.64 0.43
N ARG A 41 3.96 6.92 0.20
CA ARG A 41 3.01 7.41 -0.81
C ARG A 41 3.73 8.25 -1.86
N CYS A 42 3.50 7.97 -3.13
CA CYS A 42 3.97 8.81 -4.22
C CYS A 42 3.05 10.02 -4.36
N ASP A 43 3.60 11.24 -4.29
CA ASP A 43 2.80 12.46 -4.38
C ASP A 43 2.28 12.74 -5.80
N SER A 44 2.96 12.26 -6.84
CA SER A 44 2.53 12.45 -8.23
C SER A 44 1.44 11.46 -8.65
N THR A 45 1.63 10.16 -8.42
CA THR A 45 0.68 9.12 -8.88
C THR A 45 -0.31 8.72 -7.80
N GLY A 46 -0.03 8.98 -6.52
CA GLY A 46 -0.86 8.51 -5.42
C GLY A 46 -0.63 7.04 -5.06
N ALA A 47 0.24 6.33 -5.80
CA ALA A 47 0.59 4.93 -5.51
C ALA A 47 1.21 4.78 -4.12
N ILE A 48 1.01 3.61 -3.52
CA ILE A 48 1.43 3.32 -2.15
C ILE A 48 2.34 2.09 -2.11
N TRP A 49 3.43 2.22 -1.37
CA TRP A 49 4.28 1.13 -0.97
C TRP A 49 4.10 0.86 0.52
N LEU A 50 4.01 -0.42 0.86
CA LEU A 50 3.97 -0.93 2.22
C LEU A 50 5.10 -1.93 2.41
N ASP A 51 5.88 -1.77 3.46
CA ASP A 51 6.86 -2.76 3.87
C ASP A 51 6.21 -3.98 4.50
N ARG A 52 7.05 -4.99 4.75
CA ARG A 52 6.62 -6.27 5.30
C ARG A 52 5.82 -6.09 6.59
N GLY A 53 4.58 -6.56 6.56
CA GLY A 53 3.70 -6.59 7.73
C GLY A 53 2.92 -5.31 7.96
N GLU A 54 3.22 -4.20 7.28
CA GLU A 54 2.46 -2.95 7.40
C GLU A 54 1.03 -3.12 6.90
N LEU A 55 0.84 -3.82 5.77
CA LEU A 55 -0.50 -4.17 5.27
C LEU A 55 -1.37 -4.89 6.32
N GLY A 56 -0.78 -5.82 7.06
CA GLY A 56 -1.47 -6.52 8.15
C GLY A 56 -1.80 -5.61 9.33
N GLN A 57 -0.92 -4.65 9.64
CA GLN A 57 -1.16 -3.66 10.69
C GLN A 57 -2.28 -2.68 10.29
N LEU A 58 -2.28 -2.18 9.04
CA LEU A 58 -3.34 -1.31 8.52
C LEU A 58 -4.73 -1.98 8.63
N ALA A 59 -4.78 -3.28 8.36
CA ALA A 59 -6.01 -4.06 8.46
C ALA A 59 -6.63 -4.06 9.87
N LEU A 60 -5.77 -4.07 10.88
CA LEU A 60 -6.12 -4.09 12.30
C LEU A 60 -6.43 -2.70 12.86
N LEU A 61 -6.18 -1.62 12.11
CA LEU A 61 -6.49 -0.27 12.57
C LEU A 61 -7.99 -0.02 12.75
N ASP A 62 -8.30 0.87 13.68
CA ASP A 62 -9.66 1.35 13.92
C ASP A 62 -10.27 2.00 12.67
N ALA A 63 -11.61 1.97 12.60
CA ALA A 63 -12.39 2.56 11.50
C ALA A 63 -12.05 4.03 11.21
N LYS A 64 -11.59 4.81 12.20
CA LYS A 64 -11.17 6.20 11.99
C LYS A 64 -9.95 6.31 11.08
N TYR A 65 -8.95 5.44 11.23
CA TYR A 65 -7.76 5.43 10.40
C TYR A 65 -8.06 4.86 9.01
N LYS A 66 -8.94 3.86 8.92
CA LYS A 66 -9.43 3.35 7.62
C LYS A 66 -10.07 4.45 6.77
N ARG A 67 -10.83 5.37 7.38
CA ARG A 67 -11.37 6.54 6.67
C ARG A 67 -10.28 7.48 6.16
N VAL A 68 -9.17 7.59 6.88
CA VAL A 68 -8.03 8.43 6.51
C VAL A 68 -7.29 7.81 5.32
N ILE A 69 -7.02 6.50 5.37
CA ILE A 69 -6.42 5.75 4.25
C ILE A 69 -7.25 5.96 2.97
N LYS A 70 -8.58 5.81 3.06
CA LYS A 70 -9.48 6.07 1.93
C LYS A 70 -9.48 7.52 1.43
N ALA A 71 -9.17 8.47 2.30
CA ALA A 71 -9.12 9.88 1.91
C ALA A 71 -7.82 10.23 1.18
N ILE A 72 -6.73 9.49 1.43
CA ILE A 72 -5.43 9.72 0.79
C ILE A 72 -5.16 8.81 -0.40
N ASP A 73 -5.80 7.64 -0.44
CA ASP A 73 -5.69 6.67 -1.51
C ASP A 73 -6.94 6.76 -2.39
N VAL A 74 -6.87 7.69 -3.34
CA VAL A 74 -7.95 8.00 -4.27
C VAL A 74 -7.42 7.77 -5.68
N HIS A 75 -8.22 7.08 -6.51
CA HIS A 75 -7.92 6.85 -7.93
C HIS A 75 -7.56 8.15 -8.65
N GLN A 76 -6.42 8.16 -9.33
CA GLN A 76 -6.04 9.24 -10.24
C GLN A 76 -6.35 8.85 -11.69
N GLU A 77 -6.92 9.79 -12.48
CA GLU A 77 -7.38 9.53 -13.85
C GLU A 77 -6.24 9.20 -14.83
N ASP A 78 -5.01 9.63 -14.53
CA ASP A 78 -3.82 9.46 -15.36
C ASP A 78 -3.05 8.14 -15.11
N ASP A 79 -3.58 7.26 -14.26
CA ASP A 79 -2.91 5.99 -13.97
C ASP A 79 -2.88 5.08 -15.21
N VAL A 80 -1.69 4.51 -15.46
CA VAL A 80 -1.53 3.49 -16.50
C VAL A 80 -2.38 2.29 -16.08
N PRO A 81 -3.36 1.85 -16.90
CA PRO A 81 -4.19 0.72 -16.54
C PRO A 81 -3.31 -0.48 -16.22
N ARG A 82 -3.52 -1.10 -15.06
CA ARG A 82 -2.69 -2.21 -14.61
C ARG A 82 -2.56 -3.35 -15.62
N LYS A 83 -3.63 -3.64 -16.37
CA LYS A 83 -3.61 -4.63 -17.46
C LYS A 83 -2.62 -4.32 -18.57
N ALA A 84 -2.26 -3.05 -18.75
CA ALA A 84 -1.23 -2.59 -19.68
C ALA A 84 0.15 -2.54 -19.03
N ARG A 85 0.24 -2.62 -17.69
CA ARG A 85 1.50 -2.65 -16.95
C ARG A 85 2.11 -4.05 -16.95
N GLY A 86 3.42 -4.13 -17.21
CA GLY A 86 4.21 -5.34 -17.00
C GLY A 86 4.52 -5.61 -15.52
N ARG A 87 5.33 -6.62 -15.23
CA ARG A 87 5.86 -6.81 -13.87
C ARG A 87 6.87 -5.72 -13.52
N ILE A 88 6.74 -5.15 -12.32
CA ILE A 88 7.64 -4.13 -11.79
C ILE A 88 8.73 -4.75 -10.90
N ARG A 89 9.75 -3.96 -10.58
CA ARG A 89 10.82 -4.38 -9.65
C ARG A 89 10.59 -3.76 -8.28
N SER A 90 10.87 -4.56 -7.25
CA SER A 90 10.85 -4.11 -5.86
C SER A 90 11.84 -2.95 -5.68
N PRO A 91 11.41 -1.82 -5.10
CA PRO A 91 12.30 -0.72 -4.79
C PRO A 91 13.21 -1.01 -3.59
N ARG A 92 12.90 -2.04 -2.79
CA ARG A 92 13.73 -2.48 -1.66
C ARG A 92 14.83 -3.46 -2.08
N THR A 93 14.54 -4.40 -2.98
CA THR A 93 15.48 -5.49 -3.31
C THR A 93 15.84 -5.62 -4.79
N GLY A 94 15.11 -4.97 -5.69
CA GLY A 94 15.27 -5.10 -7.14
C GLY A 94 14.66 -6.37 -7.74
N ALA A 95 14.13 -7.27 -6.91
CA ALA A 95 13.45 -8.49 -7.35
C ALA A 95 12.20 -8.19 -8.18
N LEU A 96 11.90 -9.06 -9.13
CA LEU A 96 10.68 -8.94 -9.93
C LEU A 96 9.46 -9.25 -9.04
N MET A 97 8.51 -8.32 -8.98
CA MET A 97 7.33 -8.47 -8.13
C MET A 97 6.32 -9.46 -8.73
N LEU A 98 5.57 -10.10 -7.86
CA LEU A 98 4.49 -11.01 -8.19
C LEU A 98 3.17 -10.26 -8.14
N ILE A 99 2.37 -10.39 -9.19
CA ILE A 99 1.00 -9.87 -9.21
C ILE A 99 0.13 -10.83 -8.39
N VAL A 100 -0.48 -10.30 -7.34
CA VAL A 100 -1.44 -11.01 -6.49
C VAL A 100 -2.82 -10.44 -6.76
N GLN A 101 -3.79 -11.30 -6.99
CA GLN A 101 -5.21 -10.92 -7.05
C GLN A 101 -5.87 -11.26 -5.72
N ASP A 102 -6.78 -10.42 -5.25
CA ASP A 102 -7.65 -10.80 -4.14
C ASP A 102 -8.55 -11.99 -4.60
N PRO A 103 -8.58 -13.11 -3.84
CA PRO A 103 -9.33 -14.32 -4.19
C PRO A 103 -10.83 -14.09 -4.24
N ASP A 104 -11.34 -13.18 -3.41
CA ASP A 104 -12.76 -12.87 -3.26
C ASP A 104 -13.19 -11.72 -4.18
N ASP A 105 -12.27 -10.79 -4.45
CA ASP A 105 -12.47 -9.69 -5.38
C ASP A 105 -11.34 -9.59 -6.42
N LYS A 106 -11.54 -10.27 -7.55
CA LYS A 106 -10.58 -10.26 -8.66
C LYS A 106 -10.39 -8.90 -9.33
N SER A 107 -11.17 -7.89 -8.96
CA SER A 107 -10.94 -6.52 -9.42
C SER A 107 -9.78 -5.84 -8.69
N VAL A 108 -9.47 -6.29 -7.47
CA VAL A 108 -8.32 -5.82 -6.70
C VAL A 108 -7.12 -6.72 -6.99
N GLU A 109 -6.11 -6.12 -7.61
CA GLU A 109 -4.80 -6.72 -7.77
C GLU A 109 -3.81 -5.90 -6.94
N PHE A 110 -2.65 -6.43 -6.53
CA PHE A 110 -1.51 -5.64 -5.99
C PHE A 110 -0.20 -6.42 -6.19
N ASP A 111 0.93 -5.72 -6.20
CA ASP A 111 2.23 -6.34 -6.49
C ASP A 111 2.94 -6.67 -5.17
N VAL A 112 3.49 -7.87 -5.04
CA VAL A 112 4.21 -8.32 -3.84
C VAL A 112 5.64 -8.71 -4.18
N CYS A 113 6.60 -8.19 -3.41
CA CYS A 113 7.97 -8.63 -3.51
C CYS A 113 8.16 -9.98 -2.81
N PRO A 114 8.61 -11.04 -3.52
CA PRO A 114 8.76 -12.36 -2.91
C PRO A 114 9.93 -12.45 -1.91
N GLU A 115 10.86 -11.49 -1.92
CA GLU A 115 12.05 -11.51 -1.06
C GLU A 115 11.83 -10.78 0.26
N CYS A 116 11.40 -9.51 0.20
CA CYS A 116 11.17 -8.72 1.40
C CYS A 116 9.72 -8.82 1.91
N GLY A 117 8.76 -9.23 1.08
CA GLY A 117 7.34 -9.23 1.45
C GLY A 117 6.68 -7.85 1.46
N GLY A 118 7.33 -6.84 0.87
CA GLY A 118 6.73 -5.52 0.64
C GLY A 118 5.71 -5.56 -0.49
N CYS A 119 4.71 -4.69 -0.40
CA CYS A 119 3.56 -4.62 -1.30
C CYS A 119 3.51 -3.25 -1.98
N PHE A 120 3.14 -3.24 -3.26
CA PHE A 120 2.90 -2.04 -4.04
C PHE A 120 1.45 -2.03 -4.53
N PHE A 121 0.80 -0.88 -4.35
CA PHE A 121 -0.57 -0.59 -4.72
C PHE A 121 -0.58 0.59 -5.67
N ASP A 122 -1.28 0.46 -6.78
CA ASP A 122 -1.63 1.61 -7.63
C ASP A 122 -2.64 2.51 -6.88
N SER A 123 -2.88 3.72 -7.40
CA SER A 123 -3.74 4.66 -6.69
C SER A 123 -5.15 4.09 -6.52
N GLY A 124 -5.71 4.21 -5.32
CA GLY A 124 -7.05 3.73 -4.97
C GLY A 124 -7.16 2.22 -4.68
N GLU A 125 -6.18 1.40 -5.07
CA GLU A 125 -6.24 -0.06 -4.87
C GLU A 125 -6.22 -0.45 -3.38
N LEU A 126 -5.47 0.27 -2.54
CA LEU A 126 -5.41 -0.01 -1.10
C LEU A 126 -6.74 0.35 -0.41
N ALA A 127 -7.38 1.45 -0.81
CA ALA A 127 -8.69 1.86 -0.32
C ALA A 127 -9.75 0.80 -0.63
N GLU A 128 -9.78 0.29 -1.87
CA GLU A 128 -10.66 -0.81 -2.29
C GLU A 128 -10.41 -2.08 -1.48
N LEU A 129 -9.15 -2.43 -1.24
CA LEU A 129 -8.79 -3.58 -0.42
C LEU A 129 -9.26 -3.45 1.04
N THR A 130 -9.19 -2.25 1.61
CA THR A 130 -9.60 -1.97 3.01
C THR A 130 -11.11 -1.84 3.21
N ASP A 131 -11.88 -1.73 2.12
CA ASP A 131 -13.35 -1.61 2.18
C ASP A 131 -14.01 -2.88 2.70
N TYR A 132 -13.33 -4.00 2.52
CA TYR A 132 -13.69 -5.27 3.10
C TYR A 132 -12.85 -5.54 4.34
N SER A 133 -13.38 -6.36 5.26
CA SER A 133 -12.65 -6.84 6.42
C SER A 133 -11.47 -7.71 5.98
N PHE A 134 -10.37 -7.08 5.58
CA PHE A 134 -9.10 -7.72 5.21
C PHE A 134 -8.54 -8.56 6.37
N VAL A 135 -8.99 -8.31 7.61
CA VAL A 135 -8.68 -9.13 8.80
C VAL A 135 -9.38 -10.49 8.76
N ASP A 136 -10.62 -10.56 8.27
CA ASP A 136 -11.29 -11.84 8.01
C ASP A 136 -10.64 -12.57 6.83
N ARG A 137 -10.12 -11.83 5.84
CA ARG A 137 -9.47 -12.37 4.63
C ARG A 137 -8.04 -12.86 4.83
N LEU A 138 -7.22 -12.15 5.61
CA LEU A 138 -5.87 -12.56 5.99
C LEU A 138 -5.87 -13.86 6.79
N ARG A 139 -6.92 -14.12 7.58
CA ARG A 139 -7.11 -15.42 8.25
C ARG A 139 -7.27 -16.58 7.28
N VAL A 140 -7.75 -16.33 6.06
CA VAL A 140 -7.97 -17.32 5.01
C VAL A 140 -6.71 -17.50 4.14
N MET A 141 -6.04 -16.40 3.77
CA MET A 141 -4.81 -16.43 2.96
C MET A 141 -3.57 -16.93 3.72
N MET A 142 -3.38 -16.50 4.96
CA MET A 142 -2.22 -16.92 5.78
C MET A 142 -2.55 -18.16 6.59
N GLY A 143 -3.02 -19.22 5.90
CA GLY A 143 -3.48 -20.49 6.45
C GLY A 143 -3.06 -20.74 7.91
N ARG A 144 -4.03 -20.78 8.81
CA ARG A 144 -3.80 -21.15 10.21
C ARG A 144 -3.21 -22.58 10.30
N PRO A 145 -2.47 -22.88 11.39
CA PRO A 145 -1.48 -23.97 11.49
C PRO A 145 -1.99 -25.37 11.13
#